data_AF-A0A3R6KL80-F1
#
_entry.id   AF-A0A3R6KL80-F1
#
_cell.length_a   1.000
_cell.length_b   1.000
_cell.length_c   1.000
_cell.angle_alpha   90.00
_cell.angle_beta   90.00
_cell.angle_gamma   90.00
#
_symmetry.space_group_name_H-M   'P 1'
#
loop_
_entity.id
_entity.type
_entity.pdbx_description
1 polymer ?
#
loop_
_entity_poly.entity_id
_entity_poly.type
_entity_poly.pdbx_seq_one_letter_code
_entity_poly.pdbx_strand_id
1 'polypeptide(L)'
;MKELKDLIAGDDVLVVGRYRRCIAKIDKVTKTQIVVNNARFRRDSGWQCGSDRWNVRKISVPAEKDISDVKEENLRKTLIYTISSFDFKRLTTNELKQVYNIVKGKE
;
A
#
# COMPACT_ATOMS: atom_id res chain seq x y z
N MET A 1 -8.23 -18.18 -13.26
CA MET A 1 -7.89 -16.98 -12.47
C MET A 1 -9.10 -16.65 -11.61
N LYS A 2 -8.90 -16.36 -10.31
CA LYS A 2 -10.01 -15.97 -9.43
C LYS A 2 -10.53 -14.60 -9.87
N GLU A 3 -11.83 -14.44 -10.03
CA GLU A 3 -12.43 -13.15 -10.37
C GLU A 3 -12.89 -12.41 -9.11
N LEU A 4 -13.16 -11.10 -9.23
CA LEU A 4 -13.79 -10.32 -8.15
C LEU A 4 -15.13 -10.92 -7.69
N LYS A 5 -15.80 -11.66 -8.59
CA LYS A 5 -17.06 -12.35 -8.29
C LYS A 5 -16.87 -13.53 -7.34
N ASP A 6 -15.69 -14.12 -7.25
CA ASP A 6 -15.44 -15.32 -6.44
C ASP A 6 -14.89 -14.98 -5.04
N LEU A 7 -14.71 -13.69 -4.75
CA LEU A 7 -14.16 -13.23 -3.47
C LEU A 7 -15.18 -13.34 -2.35
N ILE A 8 -14.69 -13.76 -1.18
CA ILE A 8 -15.46 -13.86 0.07
C ILE A 8 -14.89 -12.92 1.15
N ALA A 9 -15.64 -12.71 2.23
CA ALA A 9 -15.12 -11.94 3.36
C ALA A 9 -13.87 -12.63 3.95
N GLY A 10 -12.85 -11.84 4.28
CA GLY A 10 -11.55 -12.32 4.76
C GLY A 10 -10.47 -12.50 3.69
N ASP A 11 -10.84 -12.56 2.40
CA ASP A 11 -9.87 -12.59 1.30
C ASP A 11 -9.07 -11.28 1.23
N ASP A 12 -7.80 -11.38 0.80
CA ASP A 12 -6.95 -10.23 0.54
C ASP A 12 -7.22 -9.65 -0.85
N VAL A 13 -7.33 -8.33 -0.93
CA VAL A 13 -7.52 -7.57 -2.16
C VAL A 13 -6.49 -6.47 -2.29
N LEU A 14 -6.04 -6.23 -3.53
CA LEU A 14 -5.24 -5.05 -3.85
C LEU A 14 -6.17 -3.86 -4.03
N VAL A 15 -5.99 -2.83 -3.21
CA VAL A 15 -6.65 -1.55 -3.33
C VAL A 15 -5.69 -0.57 -3.96
N VAL A 16 -6.00 -0.09 -5.17
CA VAL A 16 -5.22 0.91 -5.89
C VAL A 16 -5.99 2.22 -5.89
N GLY A 17 -5.40 3.27 -5.33
CA GLY A 17 -5.83 4.65 -5.50
C GLY A 17 -4.80 5.45 -6.28
N ARG A 18 -5.08 6.75 -6.46
CA ARG A 18 -4.20 7.64 -7.22
C ARG A 18 -2.80 7.80 -6.63
N TYR A 19 -2.68 7.84 -5.30
CA TYR A 19 -1.42 8.14 -4.60
C TYR A 19 -0.86 6.97 -3.80
N ARG A 20 -1.62 5.88 -3.67
CA ARG A 20 -1.23 4.73 -2.85
C ARG A 20 -1.88 3.46 -3.34
N ARG A 21 -1.15 2.36 -3.21
CA ARG A 21 -1.68 1.01 -3.27
C ARG A 21 -1.47 0.31 -1.93
N CYS A 22 -2.40 -0.54 -1.53
CA CYS A 22 -2.27 -1.37 -0.33
C CYS A 22 -3.01 -2.70 -0.50
N ILE A 23 -2.57 -3.71 0.24
CA ILE A 23 -3.34 -4.93 0.43
C ILE A 23 -4.27 -4.73 1.62
N ALA A 24 -5.54 -5.07 1.44
CA ALA A 24 -6.56 -4.97 2.48
C ALA A 24 -7.44 -6.21 2.49
N LYS A 25 -8.00 -6.53 3.65
CA LYS A 25 -8.96 -7.63 3.79
C LYS A 25 -10.36 -7.18 3.44
N ILE A 26 -11.14 -8.07 2.85
CA ILE A 26 -12.56 -7.82 2.61
C ILE A 26 -13.33 -7.92 3.92
N ASP A 27 -14.01 -6.84 4.29
CA ASP A 27 -14.85 -6.78 5.49
C ASP A 27 -16.18 -7.51 5.26
N LYS A 28 -16.81 -7.26 4.11
CA LYS A 28 -18.13 -7.81 3.77
C LYS A 28 -18.31 -7.93 2.26
N VAL A 29 -18.92 -9.01 1.82
CA VAL A 29 -19.37 -9.19 0.43
C VAL A 29 -20.89 -9.16 0.38
N THR A 30 -21.43 -8.41 -0.57
CA THR A 30 -22.85 -8.37 -0.91
C THR A 30 -23.04 -8.81 -2.36
N LYS A 31 -24.29 -8.94 -2.81
CA LYS A 31 -24.60 -9.39 -4.19
C LYS A 31 -23.88 -8.54 -5.25
N THR A 32 -23.88 -7.22 -5.08
CA THR A 32 -23.36 -6.26 -6.07
C THR A 32 -22.10 -5.53 -5.62
N GLN A 33 -21.77 -5.55 -4.33
CA GLN A 33 -20.69 -4.75 -3.75
C GLN A 33 -19.79 -5.53 -2.81
N ILE A 34 -18.53 -5.10 -2.76
CA ILE A 34 -17.51 -5.57 -1.81
C ILE A 34 -17.16 -4.39 -0.91
N VAL A 35 -17.09 -4.62 0.40
CA VAL A 35 -16.71 -3.62 1.40
C VAL A 35 -15.31 -3.90 1.89
N VAL A 36 -14.45 -2.89 1.81
CA VAL A 36 -13.04 -2.95 2.21
C VAL A 36 -12.68 -1.62 2.87
N ASN A 37 -12.18 -1.64 4.11
CA ASN A 37 -11.79 -0.45 4.86
C ASN A 37 -12.90 0.63 4.87
N ASN A 38 -14.14 0.23 5.15
CA ASN A 38 -15.33 1.10 5.14
C ASN A 38 -15.63 1.79 3.78
N ALA A 39 -14.98 1.36 2.70
CA ALA A 39 -15.29 1.80 1.34
C ALA A 39 -16.04 0.69 0.58
N ARG A 40 -16.99 1.11 -0.25
CA ARG A 40 -17.82 0.20 -1.07
C ARG A 40 -17.28 0.17 -2.49
N PHE A 41 -17.11 -1.02 -3.05
CA PHE A 41 -16.61 -1.25 -4.39
C PHE A 41 -17.61 -2.09 -5.18
N ARG A 42 -17.74 -1.83 -6.48
CA ARG A 42 -18.61 -2.62 -7.35
C ARG A 42 -17.95 -3.96 -7.66
N ARG A 43 -18.71 -5.04 -7.59
CA ARG A 43 -18.22 -6.41 -7.81
C ARG A 43 -17.89 -6.71 -9.27
N ASP A 44 -18.50 -5.98 -10.20
CA ASP A 44 -18.33 -6.14 -11.65
C ASP A 44 -17.00 -5.56 -12.16
N SER A 45 -16.62 -4.40 -11.64
CA SER A 45 -15.60 -3.53 -12.19
C SER A 45 -14.48 -3.19 -11.20
N GLY A 46 -14.72 -3.45 -9.91
CA GLY A 46 -13.81 -3.12 -8.81
C GLY A 46 -13.76 -1.63 -8.46
N TRP A 47 -14.51 -0.76 -9.13
CA TRP A 47 -14.48 0.68 -8.86
C TRP A 47 -15.21 1.04 -7.57
N GLN A 48 -14.68 2.02 -6.83
CA GLN A 48 -15.30 2.55 -5.63
C GLN A 48 -16.62 3.28 -5.95
N CYS A 49 -17.64 3.01 -5.13
CA CYS A 49 -18.92 3.71 -5.16
C CYS A 49 -18.87 5.01 -4.33
N GLY A 50 -19.35 6.12 -4.90
CA GLY A 50 -19.59 7.37 -4.15
C GLY A 50 -18.33 8.11 -3.69
N SER A 51 -17.21 7.96 -4.40
CA SER A 51 -15.98 8.71 -4.15
C SER A 51 -15.81 9.82 -5.18
N ASP A 52 -15.15 10.91 -4.80
CA ASP A 52 -14.75 11.96 -5.74
C ASP A 52 -13.60 11.49 -6.65
N ARG A 53 -13.34 12.24 -7.72
CA ARG A 53 -12.37 11.86 -8.76
C ARG A 53 -10.91 11.85 -8.26
N TRP A 54 -10.60 12.53 -7.16
CA TRP A 54 -9.25 12.57 -6.58
C TRP A 54 -9.01 11.41 -5.62
N ASN A 55 -10.06 10.96 -4.92
CA ASN A 55 -10.00 9.88 -3.94
C ASN A 55 -10.55 8.55 -4.44
N VAL A 56 -10.93 8.46 -5.72
CA VAL A 56 -11.44 7.21 -6.31
C VAL A 56 -10.39 6.10 -6.21
N ARG A 57 -10.83 4.93 -5.77
CA ARG A 57 -10.03 3.72 -5.65
C ARG A 57 -10.62 2.61 -6.51
N LYS A 58 -9.79 1.63 -6.85
CA LYS A 58 -10.17 0.41 -7.53
C LYS A 58 -9.63 -0.79 -6.75
N ILE A 59 -10.39 -1.87 -6.69
CA ILE A 59 -9.92 -3.16 -6.18
C ILE A 59 -9.65 -4.14 -7.32
N SER A 60 -8.67 -5.00 -7.11
CA SER A 60 -8.36 -6.14 -7.96
C SER A 60 -7.93 -7.33 -7.11
N VAL A 61 -8.05 -8.53 -7.68
CA VAL A 61 -7.44 -9.74 -7.09
C VAL A 61 -5.93 -9.55 -7.14
N PRO A 62 -5.22 -9.65 -6.01
CA PRO A 62 -3.79 -9.41 -5.96
C PRO A 62 -3.05 -10.57 -6.62
N ALA A 63 -2.09 -10.28 -7.49
CA ALA A 63 -1.07 -11.26 -7.86
C ALA A 63 -0.04 -11.39 -6.74
N GLU A 64 0.68 -12.50 -6.67
CA GLU A 64 1.76 -12.68 -5.68
C GLU A 64 2.80 -11.55 -5.75
N LYS A 65 3.12 -11.11 -6.97
CA LYS A 65 4.00 -9.97 -7.23
C LYS A 65 3.44 -8.65 -6.68
N ASP A 66 2.12 -8.42 -6.75
CA ASP A 66 1.54 -7.19 -6.20
C ASP A 66 1.72 -7.14 -4.68
N ILE A 67 1.60 -8.28 -4.01
CA ILE A 67 1.77 -8.39 -2.56
C ILE A 67 3.22 -8.12 -2.17
N SER A 68 4.20 -8.68 -2.89
CA SER A 68 5.62 -8.42 -2.63
C SER A 68 5.96 -6.95 -2.87
N ASP A 69 5.51 -6.38 -3.98
CA ASP A 69 5.85 -5.01 -4.35
C ASP A 69 5.25 -4.00 -3.35
N VAL A 70 4.01 -4.20 -2.90
CA VAL A 70 3.38 -3.34 -1.87
C VAL A 70 4.12 -3.42 -0.54
N LYS A 71 4.59 -4.61 -0.15
CA LYS A 71 5.38 -4.78 1.08
C LYS A 71 6.70 -4.03 0.97
N GLU A 72 7.40 -4.15 -0.16
CA GLU A 72 8.66 -3.45 -0.41
C GLU A 72 8.48 -1.93 -0.45
N GLU A 73 7.43 -1.42 -1.10
CA GLU A 73 7.10 0.01 -1.12
C GLU A 73 6.85 0.56 0.28
N ASN A 74 6.10 -0.16 1.11
CA ASN A 74 5.82 0.24 2.47
C ASN A 74 7.09 0.23 3.32
N LEU A 75 7.94 -0.80 3.18
CA LEU A 75 9.23 -0.84 3.85
C LEU A 75 10.11 0.34 3.45
N ARG A 76 10.22 0.62 2.14
CA ARG A 76 11.00 1.75 1.62
C ARG A 76 10.52 3.09 2.19
N LYS A 77 9.20 3.31 2.23
CA LYS A 77 8.61 4.53 2.82
C LYS A 77 8.96 4.67 4.29
N THR A 78 8.86 3.58 5.07
CA THR A 78 9.25 3.57 6.48
C THR A 78 10.73 3.89 6.66
N LEU A 79 11.62 3.27 5.87
CA LEU A 79 13.06 3.54 5.95
C LEU A 79 13.36 5.02 5.65
N ILE A 80 12.79 5.57 4.58
CA ILE A 80 12.97 6.99 4.21
C ILE A 80 12.48 7.89 5.33
N TYR A 81 11.27 7.65 5.85
CA TYR A 81 10.69 8.47 6.91
C TYR A 81 11.50 8.41 8.21
N THR A 82 11.93 7.22 8.62
CA THR A 82 12.76 7.04 9.82
C THR A 82 14.08 7.78 9.67
N ILE A 83 14.77 7.62 8.53
CA ILE A 83 16.05 8.30 8.28
C ILE A 83 15.88 9.81 8.21
N SER A 84 14.83 10.32 7.55
CA SER A 84 14.64 11.77 7.37
C SER A 84 14.16 12.48 8.63
N SER A 85 13.44 11.78 9.51
CA SER A 85 12.97 12.33 10.79
C SER A 85 13.94 12.11 11.94
N PHE A 86 15.01 11.34 11.74
CA PHE A 86 15.99 11.05 12.78
C PHE A 86 16.90 12.26 13.05
N ASP A 87 17.09 12.58 14.33
CA ASP A 87 18.02 13.64 14.75
C ASP A 87 19.46 13.12 14.76
N PHE A 88 20.18 13.38 13.68
CA PHE A 88 21.59 12.99 13.50
C PHE A 88 22.53 13.56 14.57
N LYS A 89 22.15 14.62 15.31
CA LYS A 89 22.97 15.15 16.42
C LYS A 89 23.11 14.16 17.58
N ARG A 90 22.21 13.17 17.66
CA ARG A 90 22.23 12.13 18.70
C ARG A 90 23.25 11.03 18.41
N LEU A 91 23.84 11.00 17.22
CA LEU A 91 24.86 10.03 16.85
C LEU A 91 26.24 10.49 17.29
N THR A 92 27.08 9.51 17.62
CA THR A 92 28.50 9.72 17.83
C THR A 92 29.21 10.07 16.52
N THR A 93 30.39 10.68 16.62
CA THR A 93 31.23 11.00 15.44
C THR A 93 31.55 9.77 14.58
N ASN A 94 31.71 8.60 15.20
CA ASN A 94 32.00 7.36 14.48
C ASN A 94 30.80 6.88 13.66
N GLU A 95 29.58 6.96 14.20
CA GLU A 95 28.34 6.62 13.48
C GLU A 95 28.07 7.62 12.34
N LEU A 96 28.30 8.91 12.56
CA LEU A 96 28.18 9.93 11.52
C LEU A 96 29.15 9.70 10.35
N LYS A 97 30.38 9.24 10.62
CA LYS A 97 31.34 8.85 9.55
C LYS A 97 30.79 7.72 8.69
N GLN A 98 30.10 6.74 9.28
CA GLN A 98 29.48 5.65 8.51
C GLN A 98 28.38 6.17 7.59
N VAL A 99 27.49 7.02 8.12
CA VAL A 99 26.42 7.66 7.34
C VAL A 99 27.01 8.51 6.21
N TYR A 100 28.04 9.31 6.49
CA TYR A 100 28.74 10.13 5.50
C TYR A 100 29.31 9.30 4.35
N ASN A 101 29.95 8.17 4.64
CA ASN A 101 30.52 7.30 3.60
C ASN A 101 29.44 6.70 2.69
N ILE A 102 28.27 6.34 3.24
CA ILE A 102 27.15 5.82 2.46
C ILE A 102 26.60 6.90 1.52
N VAL A 103 26.43 8.13 2.01
CA VAL A 103 25.87 9.25 1.24
C VAL A 103 26.85 9.74 0.17
N LYS A 104 28.11 9.96 0.53
CA LYS A 104 29.15 10.45 -0.39
C LYS A 104 29.43 9.46 -1.53
N GLY A 105 29.31 8.16 -1.29
CA GLY A 105 29.44 7.14 -2.34
C GLY A 105 28.32 7.16 -3.39
N LYS A 106 27.36 8.08 -3.30
CA LYS A 106 26.22 8.24 -4.22
C LYS A 106 26.20 9.59 -4.95
N GLU A 107 27.10 10.52 -4.62
CA GLU A 107 27.42 11.70 -5.44
C GLU A 107 28.29 11.31 -6.63
#